data_AF-A0AA39T3B6-F1
#
_entry.id   AF-A0AA39T3B6-F1
#
_cell.length_a   1.000
_cell.length_b   1.000
_cell.length_c   1.000
_cell.angle_alpha   90.00
_cell.angle_beta   90.00
_cell.angle_gamma   90.00
#
_symmetry.space_group_name_H-M   'P 1'
#
loop_
_entity.id
_entity.type
_entity.pdbx_description
1 polymer ?
#
loop_
_entity_poly.entity_id
_entity_poly.type
_entity_poly.pdbx_seq_one_letter_code
_entity_poly.pdbx_strand_id
1 'polypeptide(L)'
;VKSSQGFNHIDTGHLLCPQIHLEDFNKDPNEILQQLADGDIQPTASEWPSFMYDQDLYDKNNMFSGLMRGYLLVLRHIFFSNGDPMKQSGPKRAALVKLFGIKKITARHIAYAACLTWFGLCSKDAWQLCDGAFHLDVFYYAVVDLFEMFPEEKWVTETLAWWNM
;
A
#
# COMPACT_ATOMS: atom_id res chain seq x y z
N VAL A 1 20.94 -3.42 -1.66
CA VAL A 1 20.65 -3.83 -3.05
C VAL A 1 19.29 -4.48 -3.05
N LYS A 2 18.26 -3.76 -3.51
CA LYS A 2 16.87 -4.22 -3.61
C LYS A 2 16.59 -4.95 -4.93
N SER A 3 17.60 -5.22 -5.75
CA SER A 3 17.44 -5.83 -7.07
C SER A 3 16.73 -7.19 -7.06
N SER A 4 16.73 -7.92 -5.94
CA SER A 4 16.00 -9.18 -5.76
C SER A 4 14.62 -9.01 -5.11
N GLN A 5 14.01 -7.82 -5.16
CA GLN A 5 12.67 -7.51 -4.67
C GLN A 5 11.77 -7.08 -5.83
N GLY A 6 10.57 -6.57 -5.54
CA GLY A 6 9.60 -6.18 -6.54
C GLY A 6 9.10 -7.38 -7.35
N PHE A 7 8.98 -7.20 -8.66
CA PHE A 7 8.63 -8.26 -9.60
C PHE A 7 9.80 -9.25 -9.88
N ASN A 8 10.97 -9.05 -9.27
CA ASN A 8 12.08 -10.00 -9.37
C ASN A 8 12.02 -11.12 -8.30
N HIS A 9 10.96 -11.14 -7.48
CA HIS A 9 10.77 -12.12 -6.41
C HIS A 9 9.29 -12.41 -6.20
N ILE A 10 8.94 -13.68 -6.00
CA ILE A 10 7.54 -14.15 -5.94
C ILE A 10 6.75 -13.43 -4.84
N ASP A 11 7.26 -13.40 -3.60
CA ASP A 11 6.49 -12.81 -2.50
C ASP A 11 6.24 -11.30 -2.65
N THR A 12 7.28 -10.53 -2.99
CA THR A 12 7.12 -9.07 -3.19
C THR A 12 6.33 -8.77 -4.46
N GLY A 13 6.47 -9.58 -5.50
CA GLY A 13 5.70 -9.46 -6.73
C GLY A 13 4.22 -9.77 -6.50
N HIS A 14 3.90 -10.81 -5.71
CA HIS A 14 2.53 -11.14 -5.31
C HIS A 14 1.87 -9.97 -4.58
N LEU A 15 2.60 -9.32 -3.67
CA LEU A 15 2.12 -8.15 -2.92
C LEU A 15 1.89 -6.90 -3.79
N LEU A 16 2.73 -6.70 -4.81
CA LEU A 16 2.63 -5.58 -5.75
C LEU A 16 1.67 -5.84 -6.91
N CYS A 17 1.36 -7.10 -7.19
CA CYS A 17 0.42 -7.51 -8.23
C CYS A 17 -0.95 -6.87 -7.97
N PRO A 18 -1.61 -6.30 -9.00
CA PRO A 18 -2.99 -5.87 -8.88
C PRO A 18 -3.89 -6.97 -8.32
N GLN A 19 -4.75 -6.63 -7.37
CA GLN A 19 -5.63 -7.59 -6.70
C GLN A 19 -6.48 -8.40 -7.69
N ILE A 20 -6.87 -7.79 -8.80
CA ILE A 20 -7.67 -8.43 -9.86
C ILE A 20 -6.95 -9.60 -10.56
N HIS A 21 -5.61 -9.60 -10.55
CA HIS A 21 -4.78 -10.64 -11.18
C HIS A 21 -4.23 -11.64 -10.16
N LEU A 22 -4.55 -11.48 -8.87
CA LEU A 22 -3.94 -12.29 -7.81
C LEU A 22 -4.34 -13.77 -7.89
N GLU A 23 -5.55 -14.08 -8.32
CA GLU A 23 -5.99 -15.47 -8.53
C GLU A 23 -5.17 -16.16 -9.62
N ASP A 24 -4.85 -15.46 -10.71
CA ASP A 24 -4.05 -16.00 -11.80
C ASP A 24 -2.57 -16.07 -11.42
N PHE A 25 -2.08 -15.08 -10.67
CA PHE A 25 -0.76 -15.11 -10.06
C PHE A 25 -0.57 -16.36 -9.20
N ASN A 26 -1.58 -16.74 -8.41
CA ASN A 26 -1.51 -17.93 -7.56
C ASN A 26 -1.52 -19.26 -8.34
N LYS A 27 -2.01 -19.27 -9.59
CA LYS A 27 -1.99 -20.46 -10.46
C LYS A 27 -0.64 -20.60 -11.14
N ASP A 28 -0.11 -19.51 -11.71
CA ASP A 28 1.22 -19.48 -12.32
C ASP A 28 1.95 -18.17 -11.99
N PRO A 29 2.70 -18.15 -10.87
CA PRO A 29 3.44 -16.96 -10.45
C PRO A 29 4.50 -16.54 -11.47
N ASN A 30 5.13 -17.49 -12.16
CA ASN A 30 6.24 -17.18 -13.06
C ASN A 30 5.73 -16.50 -14.33
N GLU A 31 4.59 -16.96 -14.86
CA GLU A 31 3.96 -16.34 -16.03
C GLU A 31 3.53 -14.90 -15.72
N ILE A 32 2.83 -14.64 -14.61
CA ILE A 32 2.37 -13.30 -14.28
C ILE A 32 3.54 -12.36 -13.98
N LEU A 33 4.57 -12.84 -13.28
CA LEU A 33 5.79 -12.04 -13.06
C LEU A 33 6.48 -11.68 -14.37
N GLN A 34 6.52 -12.62 -15.33
CA GLN A 34 7.07 -12.36 -16.64
C GLN A 34 6.24 -11.32 -17.40
N GLN A 35 4.90 -11.45 -17.41
CA GLN A 35 4.01 -10.46 -18.03
C GLN A 35 4.14 -9.06 -17.39
N LEU A 36 4.35 -8.99 -16.07
CA LEU A 36 4.62 -7.74 -15.35
C LEU A 36 6.00 -7.14 -15.72
N ALA A 37 7.01 -8.00 -15.93
CA ALA A 37 8.36 -7.57 -16.32
C ALA A 37 8.43 -7.13 -17.79
N ASP A 38 7.71 -7.82 -18.67
CA ASP A 38 7.60 -7.52 -20.11
C ASP A 38 6.68 -6.32 -20.36
N GLY A 39 5.87 -5.93 -19.37
CA GLY A 39 4.99 -4.76 -19.42
C GLY A 39 3.65 -5.04 -20.10
N ASP A 40 3.27 -6.31 -20.23
CA ASP A 40 1.95 -6.76 -20.70
C ASP A 40 0.87 -6.49 -19.65
N ILE A 41 1.21 -6.72 -18.37
CA ILE A 41 0.44 -6.24 -17.23
C ILE A 41 1.14 -4.99 -16.71
N GLN A 42 0.47 -3.85 -16.84
CA GLN A 42 0.96 -2.60 -16.26
C GLN A 42 0.05 -2.24 -15.11
N PRO A 43 0.50 -2.36 -13.85
CA PRO A 43 -0.26 -1.88 -12.72
C PRO A 43 -0.55 -0.39 -12.94
N THR A 44 -1.79 -0.07 -13.28
CA THR A 44 -2.22 1.32 -13.40
C THR A 44 -2.49 1.87 -11.99
N ALA A 45 -2.46 3.19 -11.85
CA ALA A 45 -2.75 3.83 -10.55
C ALA A 45 -4.15 3.50 -10.01
N SER A 46 -5.08 3.03 -10.86
CA SER A 46 -6.43 2.59 -10.51
C SER A 46 -6.55 1.09 -10.23
N GLU A 47 -5.52 0.30 -10.54
CA GLU A 47 -5.46 -1.13 -10.27
C GLU A 47 -4.71 -1.37 -8.96
N TRP A 48 -5.49 -1.45 -7.89
CA TRP A 48 -4.97 -1.48 -6.53
C TRP A 48 -4.12 -2.75 -6.27
N PRO A 49 -2.87 -2.58 -5.80
CA PRO A 49 -2.01 -3.69 -5.41
C PRO A 49 -2.59 -4.53 -4.28
N SER A 50 -2.30 -5.82 -4.29
CA SER A 50 -2.86 -6.77 -3.32
C SER A 50 -2.50 -6.45 -1.87
N PHE A 51 -1.33 -5.82 -1.61
CA PHE A 51 -0.95 -5.40 -0.27
C PHE A 51 -1.91 -4.38 0.36
N MET A 52 -2.73 -3.70 -0.44
CA MET A 52 -3.71 -2.72 0.02
C MET A 52 -4.98 -3.37 0.56
N TYR A 53 -5.19 -4.65 0.26
CA TYR A 53 -6.38 -5.40 0.65
C TYR A 53 -6.14 -6.24 1.90
N ASP A 54 -7.14 -6.24 2.78
CA ASP A 54 -7.36 -7.35 3.70
C ASP A 54 -7.92 -8.53 2.89
N GLN A 55 -7.11 -9.58 2.73
CA GLN A 55 -7.43 -10.73 1.89
C GLN A 55 -8.59 -11.57 2.47
N ASP A 56 -8.82 -11.53 3.78
CA ASP A 56 -9.95 -12.24 4.41
C ASP A 56 -11.28 -11.54 4.14
N LEU A 57 -11.24 -10.23 3.85
CA LEU A 57 -12.41 -9.41 3.56
C LEU A 57 -12.64 -9.22 2.05
N TYR A 58 -11.69 -9.57 1.19
CA TYR A 58 -11.77 -9.32 -0.24
C TYR A 58 -12.97 -10.05 -0.87
N ASP A 59 -13.71 -9.33 -1.72
CA ASP A 59 -14.82 -9.87 -2.52
C ASP A 59 -14.67 -9.41 -3.97
N LYS A 60 -14.56 -10.35 -4.90
CA LYS A 60 -14.45 -10.08 -6.33
C LYS A 60 -15.64 -9.33 -6.92
N ASN A 61 -16.82 -9.38 -6.28
CA ASN A 61 -18.01 -8.67 -6.74
C ASN A 61 -18.10 -7.26 -6.14
N ASN A 62 -17.21 -6.91 -5.19
CA ASN A 62 -17.17 -5.61 -4.55
C ASN A 62 -15.71 -5.18 -4.31
N MET A 63 -15.17 -4.37 -5.23
CA MET A 63 -13.77 -3.89 -5.21
C MET A 63 -13.36 -3.15 -3.92
N PHE A 64 -14.31 -2.64 -3.14
CA PHE A 64 -14.06 -1.90 -1.91
C PHE A 64 -13.90 -2.81 -0.68
N SER A 65 -14.35 -4.06 -0.77
CA SER A 65 -14.25 -5.03 0.32
C SER A 65 -12.77 -5.32 0.61
N GLY A 66 -12.34 -5.00 1.83
CA GLY A 66 -10.94 -5.15 2.28
C GLY A 66 -9.97 -4.06 1.79
N LEU A 67 -10.35 -3.22 0.82
CA LEU A 67 -9.49 -2.18 0.26
C LEU A 67 -9.09 -1.15 1.32
N MET A 68 -7.83 -0.70 1.30
CA MET A 68 -7.21 0.23 2.27
C MET A 68 -7.12 -0.29 3.71
N ARG A 69 -7.31 -1.60 3.92
CA ARG A 69 -7.16 -2.28 5.21
C ARG A 69 -6.11 -3.39 5.21
N GLY A 70 -5.34 -3.51 4.12
CA GLY A 70 -4.26 -4.48 4.03
C GLY A 70 -3.22 -4.29 5.14
N TYR A 71 -2.76 -5.41 5.70
CA TYR A 71 -1.85 -5.42 6.85
C TYR A 71 -0.53 -4.68 6.61
N LEU A 72 -0.06 -4.65 5.35
CA LEU A 72 1.18 -3.96 4.97
C LEU A 72 1.03 -2.46 4.79
N LEU A 73 -0.19 -1.91 4.89
CA LEU A 73 -0.39 -0.48 5.13
C LEU A 73 0.05 -0.20 6.58
N VAL A 74 1.36 -0.17 6.81
CA VAL A 74 2.03 -0.02 8.11
C VAL A 74 1.82 1.36 8.74
N LEU A 75 0.73 2.05 8.40
CA LEU A 75 0.30 3.35 8.88
C LEU A 75 0.29 3.42 10.41
N ARG A 76 -0.21 2.38 11.08
CA ARG A 76 -0.13 2.27 12.55
C ARG A 76 1.31 2.33 13.05
N HIS A 77 2.22 1.57 12.44
CA HIS A 77 3.63 1.57 12.81
C HIS A 77 4.34 2.90 12.45
N ILE A 78 4.00 3.52 11.32
CA ILE A 78 4.58 4.80 10.89
C ILE A 78 4.15 5.92 11.83
N PHE A 79 2.85 6.07 12.07
CA PHE A 79 2.30 7.26 12.72
C PHE A 79 2.19 7.14 14.23
N PHE A 80 1.91 5.94 14.76
CA PHE A 80 1.56 5.75 16.17
C PHE A 80 2.62 5.00 16.97
N SER A 81 3.58 4.33 16.31
CA SER A 81 4.66 3.65 17.02
C SER A 81 5.55 4.65 17.77
N ASN A 82 5.83 4.33 19.03
CA ASN A 82 6.87 5.01 19.82
C ASN A 82 8.13 4.13 19.96
N GLY A 83 8.24 3.05 19.17
CA GLY A 83 9.28 2.02 19.30
C GLY A 83 8.95 0.92 20.32
N ASP A 84 9.73 -0.18 20.28
CA ASP A 84 9.67 -1.27 21.27
C ASP A 84 10.53 -0.89 22.51
N PRO A 85 9.93 -0.73 23.70
CA PRO A 85 10.65 -0.34 24.91
C PRO A 85 11.76 -1.32 25.32
N MET A 86 11.65 -2.60 24.95
CA MET A 86 12.62 -3.62 25.32
C MET A 86 13.79 -3.72 24.34
N LYS A 87 13.66 -3.16 23.13
CA LYS A 87 14.67 -3.27 22.06
C LYS A 87 15.37 -1.94 21.76
N GLN A 88 14.96 -0.83 22.37
CA GLN A 88 15.58 0.47 22.15
C GLN A 88 16.60 0.81 23.26
N SER A 89 17.86 0.94 22.85
CA SER A 89 18.90 1.65 23.61
C SER A 89 18.93 3.12 23.13
N GLY A 90 18.42 4.06 23.94
CA GLY A 90 18.45 5.49 23.64
C GLY A 90 17.14 6.25 23.92
N PRO A 91 17.09 7.57 23.61
CA PRO A 91 15.91 8.40 23.82
C PRO A 91 14.71 7.86 23.06
N LYS A 92 13.55 7.77 23.74
CA LYS A 92 12.30 7.32 23.13
C LYS A 92 11.92 8.28 22.00
N ARG A 93 11.75 7.76 20.78
CA ARG A 93 11.20 8.55 19.68
C ARG A 93 9.70 8.74 19.94
N ALA A 94 9.25 9.99 19.98
CA ALA A 94 7.82 10.28 20.02
C ALA A 94 7.16 9.82 18.71
N ALA A 95 5.98 9.21 18.82
CA ALA A 95 5.14 8.86 17.68
C ALA A 95 4.90 10.10 16.81
N LEU A 96 4.89 9.91 15.48
CA LEU A 96 4.73 11.02 14.54
C LEU A 96 3.43 11.78 14.79
N VAL A 97 2.36 11.09 15.23
CA VAL A 97 1.11 11.77 15.60
C VAL A 97 1.28 12.78 16.74
N LYS A 98 2.12 12.47 17.74
CA LYS A 98 2.42 13.41 18.83
C LYS A 98 3.37 14.50 18.38
N LEU A 99 4.39 14.13 17.61
CA LEU A 99 5.44 15.06 17.15
C LEU A 99 4.87 16.15 16.23
N PHE A 100 3.98 15.77 15.32
CA PHE A 100 3.39 16.68 14.34
C PHE A 100 1.97 17.14 14.71
N GLY A 101 1.46 16.74 15.88
CA GLY A 101 0.12 17.12 16.33
C GLY A 101 -1.01 16.60 15.43
N ILE A 102 -0.82 15.42 14.81
CA ILE A 102 -1.83 14.79 13.95
C ILE A 102 -2.96 14.29 14.83
N LYS A 103 -4.13 14.92 14.68
CA LYS A 103 -5.34 14.57 15.46
C LYS A 103 -6.17 13.47 14.82
N LYS A 104 -6.08 13.33 13.50
CA LYS A 104 -6.86 12.38 12.70
C LYS A 104 -6.04 11.95 11.48
N ILE A 105 -6.01 10.66 11.20
CA ILE A 105 -5.55 10.09 9.94
C ILE A 105 -6.51 10.49 8.82
N THR A 106 -5.95 11.02 7.74
CA THR A 106 -6.67 11.46 6.54
C THR A 106 -6.30 10.57 5.35
N ALA A 107 -7.04 10.70 4.24
CA ALA A 107 -6.76 10.02 2.98
C ALA A 107 -5.28 10.18 2.55
N ARG A 108 -4.75 11.39 2.69
CA ARG A 108 -3.36 11.74 2.35
C ARG A 108 -2.32 10.98 3.15
N HIS A 109 -2.62 10.62 4.40
CA HIS A 109 -1.75 9.77 5.23
C HIS A 109 -1.79 8.32 4.77
N ILE A 110 -2.96 7.81 4.36
CA ILE A 110 -3.13 6.47 3.79
C ILE A 110 -2.39 6.37 2.45
N ALA A 111 -2.58 7.35 1.56
CA ALA A 111 -1.87 7.44 0.29
C ALA A 111 -0.34 7.44 0.49
N TYR A 112 0.15 8.24 1.44
CA TYR A 112 1.58 8.27 1.76
C TYR A 112 2.09 6.91 2.28
N ALA A 113 1.33 6.25 3.17
CA ALA A 113 1.69 4.92 3.66
C ALA A 113 1.70 3.89 2.52
N ALA A 114 0.75 3.95 1.59
CA ALA A 114 0.71 3.07 0.42
C ALA A 114 1.94 3.28 -0.49
N CYS A 115 2.33 4.52 -0.78
CA CYS A 115 3.54 4.82 -1.53
C CYS A 115 4.81 4.31 -0.81
N LEU A 116 4.88 4.46 0.52
CA LEU A 116 5.98 3.92 1.31
C LEU A 116 6.05 2.39 1.25
N THR A 117 4.91 1.71 1.34
CA THR A 117 4.84 0.25 1.23
C THR A 117 5.25 -0.21 -0.16
N TRP A 118 4.76 0.45 -1.22
CA TRP A 118 5.19 0.16 -2.60
C TRP A 118 6.71 0.27 -2.74
N PHE A 119 7.30 1.39 -2.32
CA PHE A 119 8.75 1.58 -2.37
C PHE A 119 9.52 0.56 -1.51
N GLY A 120 8.96 0.18 -0.36
CA GLY A 120 9.49 -0.86 0.51
C GLY A 120 9.56 -2.22 -0.18
N LEU A 121 8.60 -2.52 -1.05
CA LEU A 121 8.47 -3.79 -1.77
C LEU A 121 9.16 -3.81 -3.13
N CYS A 122 9.31 -2.67 -3.81
CA CYS A 122 9.87 -2.61 -5.15
C CYS A 122 11.39 -2.82 -5.18
N SER A 123 11.95 -2.97 -6.37
CA SER A 123 13.38 -3.25 -6.57
C SER A 123 14.27 -2.01 -6.57
N LYS A 124 13.70 -0.79 -6.48
CA LYS A 124 14.44 0.47 -6.57
C LYS A 124 15.19 0.79 -5.29
N ASP A 125 16.46 1.16 -5.42
CA ASP A 125 17.32 1.52 -4.29
C ASP A 125 17.14 2.97 -3.81
N ALA A 126 16.40 3.81 -4.55
CA ALA A 126 16.15 5.21 -4.20
C ALA A 126 14.69 5.61 -4.50
N TRP A 127 14.14 6.51 -3.67
CA TRP A 127 12.80 7.05 -3.87
C TRP A 127 12.75 7.88 -5.14
N GLN A 128 11.93 7.46 -6.10
CA GLN A 128 11.75 8.13 -7.39
C GLN A 128 10.25 8.20 -7.69
N LEU A 129 9.80 9.24 -8.39
CA LEU A 129 8.38 9.36 -8.76
C LEU A 129 7.94 8.33 -9.79
N CYS A 130 8.87 7.88 -10.64
CA CYS A 130 8.59 6.90 -11.68
C CYS A 130 9.36 5.60 -11.40
N ASP A 131 8.65 4.48 -11.43
CA ASP A 131 9.17 3.13 -11.37
C ASP A 131 8.75 2.37 -12.64
N GLY A 132 9.47 2.60 -13.74
CA GLY A 132 9.07 2.10 -15.05
C GLY A 132 7.77 2.76 -15.52
N ALA A 133 6.73 1.96 -15.75
CA ALA A 133 5.39 2.43 -16.10
C ALA A 133 4.57 2.89 -14.88
N PHE A 134 5.00 2.55 -13.65
CA PHE A 134 4.29 2.91 -12.45
C PHE A 134 4.71 4.30 -11.95
N HIS A 135 3.73 5.17 -11.71
CA HIS A 135 3.95 6.54 -11.25
C HIS A 135 3.44 6.71 -9.81
N LEU A 136 4.36 6.92 -8.86
CA LEU A 136 4.05 7.02 -7.43
C LEU A 136 3.23 8.27 -7.09
N ASP A 137 3.41 9.36 -7.83
CA ASP A 137 2.61 10.58 -7.70
C ASP A 137 1.18 10.38 -8.20
N VAL A 138 1.02 9.74 -9.36
CA VAL A 138 -0.31 9.39 -9.90
C VAL A 138 -1.02 8.42 -8.95
N PHE A 139 -0.32 7.41 -8.45
CA PHE A 139 -0.85 6.49 -7.44
C PHE A 139 -1.27 7.20 -6.16
N TYR A 140 -0.45 8.13 -5.66
CA TYR A 140 -0.79 8.93 -4.49
C TYR A 140 -2.11 9.68 -4.69
N TYR A 141 -2.25 10.40 -5.80
CA TYR A 141 -3.47 11.16 -6.08
C TYR A 141 -4.67 10.25 -6.35
N ALA A 142 -4.49 9.09 -6.99
CA ALA A 142 -5.55 8.11 -7.16
C ALA A 142 -6.12 7.65 -5.80
N VAL A 143 -5.25 7.35 -4.83
CA VAL A 143 -5.69 7.02 -3.46
C VAL A 143 -6.41 8.20 -2.82
N VAL A 144 -5.88 9.43 -2.95
CA VAL A 144 -6.52 10.62 -2.38
C VAL A 144 -7.92 10.84 -2.98
N ASP A 145 -8.04 10.77 -4.29
CA ASP A 145 -9.29 10.98 -5.02
C ASP A 145 -10.34 9.93 -4.64
N LEU A 146 -9.92 8.68 -4.38
CA LEU A 146 -10.81 7.61 -3.90
C LEU A 146 -11.56 7.98 -2.61
N PHE A 147 -10.94 8.79 -1.73
CA PHE A 147 -11.56 9.24 -0.48
C PHE A 147 -12.16 10.64 -0.58
N GLU A 148 -11.53 11.55 -1.33
CA GLU A 148 -11.90 12.97 -1.36
C GLU A 148 -12.99 13.29 -2.42
N MET A 149 -13.22 12.42 -3.42
CA MET A 149 -14.24 12.64 -4.46
C MET A 149 -15.68 12.45 -3.93
N PHE A 150 -15.92 11.43 -3.10
CA PHE A 150 -17.23 11.14 -2.49
C PHE A 150 -17.09 10.92 -0.98
N PRO A 151 -16.79 11.97 -0.19
CA PRO A 151 -16.39 11.84 1.21
C PRO A 151 -17.49 11.30 2.14
N GLU A 152 -18.76 11.43 1.73
CA GLU A 152 -19.94 10.97 2.49
C GLU A 152 -20.26 9.49 2.23
N GLU A 153 -19.55 8.84 1.32
CA GLU A 153 -19.77 7.43 1.05
C GLU A 153 -19.50 6.58 2.30
N LYS A 154 -20.37 5.58 2.52
CA LYS A 154 -20.28 4.71 3.70
C LYS A 154 -18.91 4.03 3.80
N TRP A 155 -18.37 3.54 2.69
CA TRP A 155 -17.05 2.90 2.69
C TRP A 155 -15.92 3.87 3.10
N VAL A 156 -15.96 5.12 2.62
CA VAL A 156 -14.98 6.17 2.95
C VAL A 156 -15.00 6.46 4.45
N THR A 157 -16.19 6.73 4.99
CA THR A 157 -16.35 7.07 6.41
C THR A 157 -15.95 5.92 7.33
N GLU A 158 -16.33 4.69 7.02
CA GLU A 158 -15.96 3.50 7.78
C GLU A 158 -14.46 3.20 7.72
N THR A 159 -13.83 3.34 6.56
CA THR A 159 -12.39 3.09 6.39
C THR A 159 -11.55 4.14 7.11
N LEU A 160 -11.93 5.42 7.02
CA LEU A 160 -11.27 6.47 7.80
C LEU A 160 -11.50 6.28 9.30
N ALA A 161 -12.69 5.87 9.72
CA ALA A 161 -12.95 5.57 11.14
C ALA A 161 -12.06 4.42 11.63
N TRP A 162 -11.87 3.37 10.84
CA TRP A 162 -11.02 2.22 11.18
C TRP A 162 -9.56 2.57 11.51
N TRP A 163 -8.98 3.55 10.79
CA TRP A 163 -7.64 4.04 11.07
C TRP A 163 -7.55 5.03 12.25
N ASN A 164 -8.68 5.59 12.67
CA ASN A 164 -8.78 6.59 13.74
C ASN A 164 -9.34 6.02 15.06
N MET A 165 -9.57 4.71 15.13
CA MET A 165 -9.97 4.01 16.36
C MET A 165 -8.82 3.93 17.37
#